data_AF-A0A527REB5-F1
#
_entry.id   AF-A0A527REB5-F1
#
_cell.length_a   1.000
_cell.length_b   1.000
_cell.length_c   1.000
_cell.angle_alpha   90.00
_cell.angle_beta   90.00
_cell.angle_gamma   90.00
#
_symmetry.space_group_name_H-M   'P 1'
#
loop_
_entity.id
_entity.type
_entity.pdbx_description
1 polymer ?
#
loop_
_entity_poly.entity_id
_entity_poly.type
_entity_poly.pdbx_seq_one_letter_code
_entity_poly.pdbx_strand_id
1 'polypeptide(L)' 'FIGGKPRTREESWMRFLRHAGLWSLIGYGFWAIEDKATGRFIGEAGFHDLKREIEPSIEGVPEAGWALATEAHGRG' A
#
# COMPACT_ATOMS: atom_id res chain seq x y z
N PHE A 1 -0.38 2.73 12.17
CA PHE A 1 0.58 3.43 11.28
C PHE A 1 1.98 2.94 11.59
N ILE A 2 2.77 2.59 10.58
CA ILE A 2 4.16 2.14 10.77
C ILE A 2 5.03 3.38 10.99
N GLY A 3 5.56 3.57 12.21
CA GLY A 3 6.46 4.69 12.55
C GLY A 3 5.91 5.75 13.50
N GLY A 4 4.76 5.52 14.16
CA GLY A 4 4.26 6.34 15.28
C GLY A 4 3.74 7.75 14.97
N LYS A 5 4.05 8.34 13.81
CA LYS A 5 3.60 9.67 13.40
C LYS A 5 2.59 9.61 12.24
N PRO A 6 1.32 10.04 12.41
CA PRO A 6 0.38 10.10 11.29
C PRO A 6 0.93 10.88 10.10
N ARG A 7 0.66 10.40 8.88
CA ARG A 7 0.96 11.14 7.65
C ARG A 7 0.15 12.43 7.60
N THR A 8 0.75 13.47 7.03
CA THR A 8 0.02 14.67 6.63
C THR A 8 -0.93 14.35 5.48
N ARG A 9 -1.83 15.30 5.17
CA ARG A 9 -2.71 15.20 4.01
C ARG A 9 -1.93 15.10 2.70
N GLU A 10 -0.86 15.87 2.56
CA GLU A 10 0.02 15.87 1.39
C GLU A 10 0.71 14.51 1.21
N GLU A 11 1.34 13.99 2.27
CA GLU A 11 2.01 12.68 2.24
C GLU A 11 1.03 11.55 1.90
N SER A 12 -0.21 11.66 2.38
CA SER A 12 -1.28 10.70 2.07
C SER A 12 -1.74 10.81 0.62
N TRP A 13 -1.86 12.03 0.09
CA TRP A 13 -2.22 12.27 -1.31
C TRP A 13 -1.17 11.74 -2.27
N MET A 14 0.11 12.00 -2.00
CA MET A 14 1.22 11.47 -2.80
C MET A 14 1.23 9.94 -2.84
N ARG A 15 0.97 9.29 -1.70
CA ARG A 15 0.84 7.82 -1.64
C ARG A 15 -0.35 7.31 -2.46
N PHE A 16 -1.50 7.98 -2.37
CA PHE A 16 -2.69 7.63 -3.16
C PHE A 16 -2.44 7.74 -4.67
N LEU A 17 -1.87 8.86 -5.14
CA LEU A 17 -1.52 9.06 -6.55
C LEU A 17 -0.54 7.99 -7.05
N ARG A 18 0.43 7.60 -6.22
CA ARG A 18 1.37 6.52 -6.55
C ARG A 18 0.64 5.19 -6.76
N HIS A 19 -0.30 4.82 -5.88
CA HIS A 19 -1.04 3.57 -6.03
C HIS A 19 -1.83 3.54 -7.35
N ALA A 20 -2.52 4.62 -7.69
CA ALA A 20 -3.23 4.74 -8.96
C ALA A 20 -2.27 4.72 -10.17
N GLY A 21 -1.13 5.40 -10.05
CA GLY A 21 -0.11 5.47 -11.10
C GLY A 21 0.52 4.11 -11.42
N LEU A 22 0.78 3.27 -10.40
CA LEU A 22 1.33 1.93 -10.62
C LEU A 22 0.43 1.07 -11.50
N TRP A 23 -0.89 1.07 -11.24
CA TRP A 23 -1.84 0.37 -12.10
C TRP A 23 -1.79 0.84 -13.55
N SER A 24 -1.81 2.16 -13.76
CA SER A 24 -1.83 2.74 -15.11
C SER A 24 -0.51 2.57 -15.87
N LEU A 25 0.63 2.58 -15.18
CA LEU A 25 1.95 2.63 -15.82
C LEU A 25 2.62 1.27 -15.98
N ILE A 26 2.41 0.35 -15.03
CA ILE A 26 3.12 -0.95 -15.01
C ILE A 26 2.18 -2.16 -14.90
N GLY A 27 0.87 -1.95 -14.78
CA GLY A 27 -0.14 -3.02 -14.85
C GLY A 27 -0.39 -3.77 -13.55
N TYR A 28 0.23 -3.35 -12.44
CA TYR A 28 -0.06 -3.87 -11.09
C TYR A 28 0.13 -2.78 -10.05
N GLY A 29 -0.46 -2.97 -8.86
CA GLY A 29 -0.34 -2.01 -7.78
C GLY A 29 -1.00 -2.50 -6.49
N PHE A 30 -1.31 -1.55 -5.61
CA PHE A 30 -2.05 -1.83 -4.38
C PHE A 30 -3.56 -1.80 -4.62
N TRP A 31 -4.27 -2.66 -3.92
CA TRP A 31 -5.72 -2.64 -3.79
C TRP A 31 -6.12 -2.08 -2.43
N ALA A 32 -7.26 -1.39 -2.39
CA ALA A 32 -7.97 -1.14 -1.15
C ALA A 32 -8.60 -2.46 -0.66
N ILE A 33 -8.53 -2.69 0.64
CA ILE A 33 -9.21 -3.79 1.33
C ILE A 33 -10.40 -3.20 2.06
N GLU A 34 -11.57 -3.75 1.78
CA GLU A 34 -12.82 -3.35 2.40
C GLU A 34 -13.46 -4.53 3.13
N ASP A 35 -14.08 -4.25 4.27
CA ASP A 35 -14.95 -5.20 4.94
C ASP A 35 -16.17 -5.45 4.06
N LYS A 36 -16.35 -6.70 3.61
CA LYS A 36 -17.38 -7.07 2.64
C LYS A 36 -18.81 -6.79 3.10
N ALA A 37 -19.07 -6.84 4.41
CA ALA A 37 -20.41 -6.65 4.95
C ALA A 37 -20.78 -5.15 5.05
N THR A 38 -19.80 -4.30 5.34
CA THR A 38 -20.02 -2.87 5.63
C THR A 38 -19.53 -1.93 4.54
N GLY A 39 -18.71 -2.41 3.61
CA GLY A 39 -17.98 -1.58 2.64
C GLY A 39 -16.92 -0.68 3.27
N ARG A 40 -16.62 -0.86 4.56
CA ARG A 40 -15.67 0.01 5.26
C ARG A 40 -14.24 -0.32 4.82
N PHE A 41 -13.46 0.69 4.45
CA PHE A 41 -12.03 0.56 4.24
C PHE A 41 -11.33 0.06 5.52
N ILE A 42 -10.60 -1.06 5.41
CA ILE A 42 -9.88 -1.68 6.53
C ILE A 42 -8.37 -1.81 6.27
N GLY A 43 -7.88 -1.33 5.12
CA GLY A 43 -6.47 -1.34 4.81
C GLY A 43 -6.19 -1.45 3.33
N GLU A 44 -4.95 -1.80 3.00
CA GLU A 44 -4.49 -1.96 1.62
C GLU A 44 -3.44 -3.06 1.56
N ALA A 45 -3.35 -3.74 0.42
CA ALA A 45 -2.30 -4.71 0.12
C ALA A 45 -2.06 -4.81 -1.38
N GLY A 46 -0.89 -5.28 -1.76
CA GLY A 46 -0.55 -5.56 -3.15
C GLY A 46 0.95 -5.51 -3.38
N PHE A 47 1.33 -5.06 -4.57
CA PHE A 47 2.73 -5.01 -5.00
C PHE A 47 3.16 -3.59 -5.37
N HIS A 48 4.43 -3.29 -5.16
CA HIS A 48 5.07 -2.06 -5.61
C HIS A 48 6.26 -2.34 -6.55
N ASP A 49 6.58 -1.36 -7.39
CA ASP A 49 7.93 -1.14 -7.95
C ASP A 49 8.38 0.26 -7.53
N LEU A 50 9.16 0.35 -6.46
CA LEU A 50 9.56 1.63 -5.85
C LEU A 50 10.94 2.11 -6.28
N LYS A 51 11.66 1.35 -7.12
CA LYS A 51 13.06 1.65 -7.51
C LYS A 51 13.92 1.98 -6.29
N ARG A 52 13.97 1.05 -5.33
CA ARG A 52 14.68 1.25 -4.07
C ARG A 52 16.20 1.20 -4.28
N GLU A 53 16.89 2.18 -3.73
CA GLU A 53 18.36 2.20 -3.63
C GLU A 53 18.82 1.28 -2.46
N ILE A 54 18.87 -0.03 -2.70
CA ILE A 54 19.29 -1.05 -1.72
C ILE A 54 20.21 -2.11 -2.36
N GLU A 55 21.03 -2.77 -1.53
CA GLU A 55 21.92 -3.87 -1.94
C GLU A 55 21.64 -5.12 -1.06
N PRO A 56 21.33 -6.30 -1.65
CA PRO A 56 21.14 -6.53 -3.07
C PRO A 56 19.87 -5.87 -3.64
N SER A 57 19.95 -5.47 -4.90
CA SER A 57 18.80 -4.90 -5.60
C SER A 57 17.67 -5.92 -5.75
N ILE A 58 16.43 -5.42 -5.65
CA ILE A 58 15.20 -6.18 -5.93
C ILE A 58 14.50 -5.70 -7.21
N GLU A 59 15.19 -4.90 -8.03
CA GLU A 59 14.61 -4.40 -9.27
C GLU A 59 14.15 -5.55 -10.20
N GLY A 60 12.97 -5.40 -10.78
CA GLY A 60 12.32 -6.46 -11.57
C GLY A 60 11.58 -7.50 -10.75
N VAL A 61 11.68 -7.47 -9.41
CA VAL A 61 10.92 -8.34 -8.49
C VAL A 61 9.82 -7.52 -7.82
N PRO A 62 8.53 -7.89 -7.96
CA PRO A 62 7.44 -7.19 -7.28
C PRO A 62 7.58 -7.21 -5.75
N GLU A 63 7.58 -6.03 -5.14
CA GLU A 63 7.68 -5.89 -3.67
C GLU A 63 6.27 -5.98 -3.05
N ALA A 64 5.98 -7.06 -2.33
CA ALA A 64 4.72 -7.21 -1.62
C ALA A 64 4.67 -6.32 -0.37
N GLY A 65 3.50 -5.75 -0.08
CA GLY A 65 3.27 -5.06 1.18
C GLY A 65 1.80 -4.94 1.54
N TRP A 66 1.55 -4.65 2.81
CA TRP A 66 0.20 -4.45 3.34
C TRP A 66 0.21 -3.52 4.54
N ALA A 67 -0.93 -2.89 4.79
CA ALA A 67 -1.20 -2.16 6.01
C ALA A 67 -2.68 -2.26 6.34
N LEU A 68 -2.99 -2.80 7.52
CA LEU A 68 -4.36 -2.96 8.00
C LEU A 68 -4.67 -1.94 9.12
N ALA A 69 -5.92 -1.51 9.17
CA ALA A 69 -6.47 -0.78 10.30
C ALA A 69 -6.41 -1.66 11.56
N THR A 70 -6.20 -1.06 12.73
CA THR A 70 -5.94 -1.79 13.97
C THR A 70 -7.08 -2.75 14.32
N GLU A 71 -8.33 -2.37 14.05
CA GLU A 71 -9.51 -3.21 14.28
C GLU A 71 -9.62 -4.46 13.37
N ALA A 72 -8.80 -4.52 12.32
CA ALA A 72 -8.72 -5.66 11.42
C ALA A 72 -7.56 -6.62 11.78
N HIS A 73 -6.71 -6.26 12.74
CA HIS A 73 -5.58 -7.11 13.16
C HIS A 73 -6.08 -8.36 13.90
N GLY A 74 -5.37 -9.48 13.75
CA GLY A 74 -5.70 -10.74 14.43
C GLY A 74 -6.91 -11.48 13.83
N ARG A 75 -7.32 -11.12 12.61
CA ARG A 75 -8.50 -11.68 11.91
C ARG A 75 -8.15 -12.37 10.59
N GLY A 76 -6.85 -12.56 10.31
CA GLY A 76 -6.27 -13.10 9.08
C GLY A 76 -4.90 -12.49 8.82
#